data_AF-A0AAV8ZTR0-F1
#
_entry.id   AF-A0AAV8ZTR0-F1
#
_cell.length_a   1.000
_cell.length_b   1.000
_cell.length_c   1.000
_cell.angle_alpha   90.00
_cell.angle_beta   90.00
_cell.angle_gamma   90.00
#
_symmetry.space_group_name_H-M   'P 1'
#
loop_
_entity.id
_entity.type
_entity.pdbx_description
1 polymer ?
#
loop_
_entity_poly.entity_id
_entity_poly.type
_entity_poly.pdbx_seq_one_letter_code
_entity_poly.pdbx_strand_id
1 'polypeptide(L)'
;MFLAAIKKLLKEAQQKSYKNFLRKYDFLEKSVNSVIEASGQAYYETLKSDRLFFDKFSPDRDYSLQSIYVDIPKLNGVTKTEWENFTHYEFTTRSIIEISNKDKTFANSVIDVNSEKSGERTYTNMADNTYNIQRKITPWKLAMEEQGNEKQLGDFILIASLIDKSTNLGGLSRTCEVFGIKQLILNDAKIVNDKDFKSLSMTSENWIDAVEVKIADLKTFILEIREKGYCIIGAEQTSESINLNEYNFKKNTALLLG
;
A
#
# COMPACT_ATOMS: atom_id res chain seq x y z
N MET A 1 -5.22 11.38 7.00
CA MET A 1 -4.30 12.47 6.65
C MET A 1 -5.00 13.70 6.03
N PHE A 2 -5.70 13.60 4.89
CA PHE A 2 -6.33 14.76 4.22
C PHE A 2 -7.35 15.54 5.09
N LEU A 3 -8.28 14.83 5.74
CA LEU A 3 -9.28 15.45 6.65
C LEU A 3 -8.63 16.16 7.84
N ALA A 4 -7.54 15.61 8.38
CA ALA A 4 -6.78 16.18 9.50
C ALA A 4 -6.10 17.50 9.09
N ALA A 5 -5.52 17.55 7.89
CA ALA A 5 -4.90 18.74 7.33
C ALA A 5 -5.92 19.87 7.13
N ILE A 6 -7.09 19.56 6.56
CA ILE A 6 -8.16 20.55 6.38
C ILE A 6 -8.67 21.08 7.72
N LYS A 7 -8.85 20.19 8.71
CA LYS A 7 -9.27 20.60 10.06
C LYS A 7 -8.25 21.53 10.72
N LYS A 8 -6.94 21.24 10.58
CA LYS A 8 -5.88 22.12 11.11
C LYS A 8 -5.88 23.48 10.42
N LEU A 9 -6.02 23.50 9.10
CA LEU A 9 -6.06 24.73 8.31
C LEU A 9 -7.26 25.62 8.71
N LEU A 10 -8.44 25.01 8.91
CA LEU A 10 -9.62 25.73 9.42
C LEU A 10 -9.39 26.30 10.83
N LYS A 11 -8.78 25.51 11.72
CA LYS A 11 -8.44 25.95 13.09
C LYS A 11 -7.45 27.11 13.10
N GLU A 12 -6.42 27.08 12.25
CA GLU A 12 -5.48 28.19 12.11
C GLU A 12 -6.14 29.44 11.51
N ALA A 13 -7.02 29.26 10.53
CA ALA A 13 -7.80 30.36 9.97
C ALA A 13 -8.73 31.01 11.00
N GLN A 14 -9.30 30.21 11.93
CA GLN A 14 -10.06 30.70 13.09
C GLN A 14 -9.17 31.47 14.07
N GLN A 15 -8.02 30.91 14.47
CA GLN A 15 -7.07 31.57 15.38
C GLN A 15 -6.56 32.91 14.82
N LYS A 16 -6.29 32.97 13.51
CA LYS A 16 -5.82 34.18 12.82
C LYS A 16 -6.95 35.11 12.35
N SER A 17 -8.21 34.78 12.66
CA SER A 17 -9.39 35.60 12.33
C SER A 17 -9.55 35.91 10.84
N TYR A 18 -9.28 34.95 9.95
CA TYR A 18 -9.45 35.10 8.50
C TYR A 18 -10.94 35.01 8.08
N LYS A 19 -11.71 36.05 8.42
CA LYS A 19 -13.18 36.10 8.26
C LYS A 19 -13.66 35.80 6.84
N ASN A 20 -12.97 36.29 5.80
CA ASN A 20 -13.34 36.03 4.41
C ASN A 20 -13.15 34.57 4.00
N PHE A 21 -12.07 33.94 4.50
CA PHE A 21 -11.80 32.52 4.26
C PHE A 21 -12.84 31.65 4.96
N LEU A 22 -13.07 31.89 6.26
CA LEU A 22 -14.05 31.13 7.06
C LEU A 22 -15.46 31.24 6.48
N ARG A 23 -15.88 32.44 6.06
CA ARG A 23 -17.19 32.63 5.43
C ARG A 23 -17.31 31.91 4.09
N LYS A 24 -16.23 31.89 3.29
CA LYS A 24 -16.22 31.21 1.99
C LYS A 24 -16.29 29.69 2.12
N TYR A 25 -15.69 29.14 3.17
CA TYR A 25 -15.55 27.69 3.38
C TYR A 25 -16.35 27.17 4.58
N ASP A 26 -17.37 27.89 5.06
CA ASP A 26 -18.23 27.50 6.19
C ASP A 26 -18.89 26.12 5.97
N PHE A 27 -19.31 25.83 4.74
CA PHE A 27 -19.89 24.53 4.40
C PHE A 27 -18.84 23.40 4.45
N LEU A 28 -17.60 23.68 4.08
CA LEU A 28 -16.51 22.70 4.16
C LEU A 28 -16.22 22.31 5.60
N GLU A 29 -16.23 23.28 6.54
CA GLU A 29 -16.08 22.99 7.97
C GLU A 29 -17.18 22.05 8.49
N LYS A 30 -18.44 22.35 8.14
CA LYS A 30 -19.59 21.51 8.51
C LYS A 30 -19.48 20.10 7.93
N SER A 31 -19.13 19.99 6.64
CA SER A 31 -18.93 18.69 6.00
C SER A 31 -17.79 17.90 6.64
N VAL A 32 -16.64 18.53 6.89
CA VAL A 32 -15.49 17.87 7.53
C VAL A 32 -15.84 17.37 8.93
N ASN A 33 -16.56 18.16 9.74
CA ASN A 33 -16.98 17.74 11.06
C ASN A 33 -17.98 16.57 11.01
N SER A 34 -18.96 16.60 10.10
CA SER A 34 -19.90 15.48 9.94
C SER A 34 -19.21 14.17 9.54
N VAL A 35 -18.20 14.24 8.68
CA VAL A 35 -17.42 13.06 8.26
C VAL A 35 -16.56 12.55 9.42
N ILE A 36 -15.98 13.45 10.23
CA ILE A 36 -15.20 13.06 11.41
C ILE A 36 -16.07 12.36 12.44
N GLU A 37 -17.27 12.88 12.70
CA GLU A 37 -18.25 12.28 13.61
C GLU A 37 -18.70 10.90 13.12
N ALA A 38 -18.99 10.75 11.82
CA ALA A 38 -19.33 9.47 11.21
C ALA A 38 -18.16 8.47 11.21
N SER A 39 -16.91 8.95 11.16
CA SER A 39 -15.70 8.12 11.13
C SER A 39 -15.27 7.60 12.51
N GLY A 40 -15.81 8.15 13.60
CA GLY A 40 -15.57 7.67 14.97
C GLY A 40 -14.09 7.47 15.36
N GLN A 41 -13.80 6.35 16.03
CA GLN A 41 -12.46 6.00 16.54
C GLN A 41 -11.37 5.95 15.45
N ALA A 42 -11.73 5.55 14.22
CA ALA A 42 -10.78 5.35 13.11
C ALA A 42 -10.10 6.65 12.65
N TYR A 43 -10.80 7.79 12.77
CA TYR A 43 -10.21 9.11 12.53
C TYR A 43 -9.12 9.44 13.56
N TYR A 44 -9.40 9.21 14.84
CA TYR A 44 -8.48 9.48 15.94
C TYR A 44 -7.28 8.53 15.95
N GLU A 45 -7.44 7.28 15.52
CA GLU A 45 -6.33 6.32 15.37
C GLU A 45 -5.40 6.68 14.21
N THR A 46 -5.95 7.10 13.07
CA THR A 46 -5.16 7.61 11.93
C THR A 46 -4.43 8.93 12.27
N LEU A 47 -4.99 9.74 13.18
CA LEU A 47 -4.32 10.93 13.70
C LEU A 47 -3.18 10.61 14.67
N LYS A 48 -3.28 9.52 15.45
CA LYS A 48 -2.24 9.14 16.42
C LYS A 48 -0.91 8.81 15.72
N SER A 49 -0.94 8.23 14.52
CA SER A 49 0.28 7.94 13.72
C SER A 49 0.92 9.21 13.16
N ASP A 50 0.13 10.23 12.79
CA ASP A 50 0.61 11.52 12.24
C ASP A 50 0.66 12.65 13.27
N ARG A 51 0.51 12.34 14.56
CA ARG A 51 0.32 13.34 15.62
C ARG A 51 1.48 14.31 15.70
N LEU A 52 2.71 13.84 15.46
CA LEU A 52 3.90 14.70 15.47
C LEU A 52 3.84 15.79 14.39
N PHE A 53 3.40 15.42 13.18
CA PHE A 53 3.23 16.36 12.08
C PHE A 53 2.10 17.35 12.38
N PHE A 54 0.90 16.87 12.73
CA PHE A 54 -0.24 17.75 12.96
C PHE A 54 -0.17 18.56 14.25
N ASP A 55 0.59 18.17 15.26
CA ASP A 55 0.77 18.97 16.48
C ASP A 55 1.89 20.01 16.32
N LYS A 56 3.00 19.67 15.62
CA LYS A 56 4.20 20.52 15.60
C LYS A 56 4.39 21.33 14.31
N PHE A 57 3.92 20.86 13.15
CA PHE A 57 4.13 21.53 11.85
C PHE A 57 3.27 22.78 11.70
N SER A 58 3.86 23.96 11.53
CA SER A 58 3.15 25.21 11.28
C SER A 58 3.22 25.55 9.78
N PRO A 59 2.13 25.55 9.01
CA PRO A 59 2.14 25.85 7.57
C PRO A 59 2.70 27.24 7.20
N ASP A 60 2.74 28.17 8.14
CA ASP A 60 3.29 29.51 7.97
C ASP A 60 4.79 29.60 8.27
N ARG A 61 5.30 28.79 9.20
CA ARG A 61 6.73 28.80 9.58
C ARG A 61 7.53 27.71 8.90
N ASP A 62 6.94 26.54 8.79
CA ASP A 62 7.60 25.31 8.40
C ASP A 62 7.37 24.94 6.92
N TYR A 63 6.59 25.72 6.16
CA TYR A 63 6.34 25.41 4.75
C TYR A 63 7.51 25.85 3.87
N SER A 64 8.46 24.93 3.67
CA SER A 64 9.63 25.09 2.81
C SER A 64 9.89 23.81 2.00
N LEU A 65 10.70 23.91 0.94
CA LEU A 65 11.12 22.71 0.19
C LEU A 65 11.89 21.73 1.08
N GLN A 66 12.78 22.25 1.95
CA GLN A 66 13.49 21.43 2.92
C GLN A 66 12.52 20.67 3.84
N SER A 67 11.47 21.34 4.33
CA SER A 67 10.49 20.66 5.19
C SER A 67 9.74 19.56 4.44
N ILE A 68 9.34 19.81 3.18
CA ILE A 68 8.56 18.88 2.35
C ILE A 68 9.39 17.65 1.97
N TYR A 69 10.62 17.87 1.52
CA TYR A 69 11.42 16.82 0.88
C TYR A 69 12.49 16.21 1.77
N VAL A 70 12.79 16.85 2.90
CA VAL A 70 13.86 16.41 3.81
C VAL A 70 13.30 16.17 5.21
N ASP A 71 12.72 17.18 5.86
CA ASP A 71 12.38 17.06 7.28
C ASP A 71 11.18 16.14 7.53
N ILE A 72 10.11 16.23 6.72
CA ILE A 72 8.94 15.32 6.82
C ILE A 72 9.32 13.86 6.51
N PRO A 73 10.03 13.54 5.42
CA PRO A 73 10.51 12.17 5.18
C PRO A 73 11.37 11.64 6.32
N LYS A 74 12.33 12.42 6.82
CA LYS A 74 13.14 12.06 7.98
C LYS A 74 12.30 11.75 9.22
N LEU A 75 11.32 12.61 9.52
CA LEU A 75 10.39 12.44 10.66
C LEU A 75 9.58 11.14 10.58
N ASN A 76 9.30 10.65 9.37
CA ASN A 76 8.56 9.42 9.13
C ASN A 76 9.46 8.18 8.98
N GLY A 77 10.77 8.30 9.25
CA GLY A 77 11.70 7.18 9.18
C GLY A 77 12.04 6.73 7.76
N VAL A 78 11.80 7.59 6.76
CA VAL A 78 12.19 7.35 5.37
C VAL A 78 13.71 7.25 5.26
N THR A 79 14.20 6.32 4.45
CA THR A 79 15.62 6.00 4.37
C THR A 79 16.42 7.17 3.80
N LYS A 80 17.67 7.31 4.24
CA LYS A 80 18.53 8.45 3.86
C LYS A 80 18.65 8.64 2.35
N THR A 81 18.72 7.54 1.61
CA THR A 81 18.85 7.51 0.14
C THR A 81 17.68 8.19 -0.59
N GLU A 82 16.52 8.31 0.04
CA GLU A 82 15.31 8.85 -0.60
C GLU A 82 15.19 10.38 -0.45
N TRP A 83 15.80 10.98 0.59
CA TRP A 83 15.75 12.43 0.83
C TRP A 83 17.09 13.16 0.66
N GLU A 84 18.23 12.45 0.66
CA GLU A 84 19.53 13.09 0.49
C GLU A 84 19.74 13.67 -0.92
N ASN A 85 19.02 13.16 -1.93
CA ASN A 85 19.07 13.74 -3.26
C ASN A 85 18.63 15.21 -3.26
N PHE A 86 17.66 15.57 -2.43
CA PHE A 86 17.21 16.96 -2.31
C PHE A 86 18.24 17.92 -1.68
N THR A 87 19.23 17.41 -0.95
CA THR A 87 20.31 18.26 -0.42
C THR A 87 21.43 18.54 -1.42
N HIS A 88 21.45 17.81 -2.55
CA HIS A 88 22.52 17.89 -3.56
C HIS A 88 22.13 18.67 -4.82
N TYR A 89 20.83 18.88 -5.07
CA TYR A 89 20.36 19.64 -6.22
C TYR A 89 20.03 21.09 -5.82
N GLU A 90 20.62 22.06 -6.53
CA GLU A 90 20.18 23.46 -6.46
C GLU A 90 18.83 23.58 -7.18
N PHE A 91 17.75 23.62 -6.41
CA PHE A 91 16.43 23.88 -6.96
C PHE A 91 16.34 25.34 -7.41
N THR A 92 16.27 25.57 -8.72
CA THR A 92 15.81 26.87 -9.25
C THR A 92 14.33 27.01 -8.95
N THR A 93 13.99 27.54 -7.78
CA THR A 93 12.61 27.86 -7.46
C THR A 93 12.24 29.22 -8.03
N ARG A 94 11.10 29.28 -8.72
CA ARG A 94 10.35 30.53 -8.78
C ARG A 94 10.00 30.88 -7.33
N SER A 95 10.16 32.14 -6.94
CA SER A 95 10.18 32.69 -5.57
C SER A 95 8.91 32.52 -4.71
N ILE A 96 8.15 31.43 -4.89
CA ILE A 96 6.87 31.15 -4.26
C ILE A 96 7.05 30.36 -2.95
N ILE A 97 8.09 29.53 -2.84
CA ILE A 97 8.37 28.70 -1.66
C ILE A 97 9.84 28.84 -1.27
N GLU A 98 10.11 29.08 0.02
CA GLU A 98 11.47 29.14 0.54
C GLU A 98 12.15 27.76 0.43
N ILE A 99 13.43 27.75 0.04
CA ILE A 99 14.19 26.50 -0.13
C ILE A 99 14.49 25.88 1.23
N SER A 100 15.00 26.68 2.17
CA SER A 100 15.39 26.23 3.51
C SER A 100 14.39 26.65 4.57
N ASN A 101 14.09 25.78 5.52
CA ASN A 101 13.37 26.17 6.73
C ASN A 101 14.33 26.87 7.70
N LYS A 102 14.06 28.13 8.03
CA LYS A 102 14.86 28.89 9.02
C LYS A 102 14.55 28.44 10.45
N ASP A 103 13.35 27.94 10.69
CA ASP A 103 12.91 27.44 11.99
C ASP A 103 13.18 25.93 12.09
N LYS A 104 14.13 25.54 12.95
CA LYS A 104 14.50 24.14 13.15
C LYS A 104 13.64 23.45 14.22
N THR A 105 12.68 24.12 14.85
CA THR A 105 11.85 23.53 15.91
C THR A 105 11.08 22.30 15.43
N PHE A 106 10.53 22.36 14.21
CA PHE A 106 9.86 21.24 13.57
C PHE A 106 10.83 20.10 13.24
N ALA A 107 11.97 20.40 12.61
CA ALA A 107 12.98 19.39 12.26
C ALA A 107 13.60 18.69 13.49
N ASN A 108 13.79 19.43 14.59
CA ASN A 108 14.37 18.92 15.83
C ASN A 108 13.38 18.08 16.65
N SER A 109 12.10 18.10 16.30
CA SER A 109 11.08 17.31 17.00
C SER A 109 11.28 15.79 16.92
N VAL A 110 12.17 15.32 16.03
CA VAL A 110 12.64 13.92 15.90
C VAL A 110 13.46 13.48 17.12
N ILE A 111 14.24 14.38 17.73
CA ILE A 111 15.25 14.01 18.74
C ILE A 111 14.58 13.53 20.05
N ASP A 112 13.44 14.11 20.42
CA ASP A 112 12.69 13.70 21.61
C ASP A 112 12.12 12.27 21.50
N VAL A 113 11.73 11.83 20.30
CA VAL A 113 11.08 10.52 20.10
C VAL A 113 12.09 9.36 20.16
N ASN A 114 13.35 9.63 19.85
CA ASN A 114 14.43 8.64 19.96
C ASN A 114 15.06 8.58 21.36
N SER A 115 14.85 9.62 22.18
CA SER A 115 15.35 9.69 23.56
C SER A 115 14.49 8.89 24.54
N GLU A 116 13.20 8.70 24.24
CA GLU A 116 12.27 7.89 25.08
C GLU A 116 12.23 6.39 24.69
N LYS A 117 12.93 5.97 23.64
CA LYS A 117 12.91 4.57 23.14
C LYS A 117 14.07 3.69 23.63
N SER A 118 14.88 4.16 24.57
CA SER A 118 15.94 3.37 25.24
C SER A 118 15.50 2.88 26.63
N GLY A 119 14.32 2.25 26.71
CA GLY A 119 13.87 1.48 27.86
C GLY A 119 13.51 0.07 27.41
N GLU A 120 14.13 -0.93 28.02
CA GLU A 120 13.94 -2.36 27.75
C GLU A 120 12.46 -2.74 27.62
N ARG A 121 12.06 -3.31 26.48
CA ARG A 121 10.76 -3.95 26.34
C ARG A 121 10.84 -5.38 26.85
N THR A 122 10.50 -5.58 28.10
CA THR A 122 10.15 -6.88 28.65
C THR A 122 8.84 -7.36 28.02
N TYR A 123 8.89 -8.50 27.34
CA TYR A 123 7.70 -9.16 26.81
C TYR A 123 6.90 -9.78 27.97
N THR A 124 5.82 -9.13 28.37
CA THR A 124 4.72 -9.81 29.07
C THR A 124 3.57 -10.00 28.08
N ASN A 125 3.35 -11.26 27.72
CA ASN A 125 2.21 -11.73 26.96
C ASN A 125 0.90 -11.23 27.57
N MET A 126 0.13 -10.45 26.83
CA MET A 126 -1.33 -10.40 26.92
C MET A 126 -1.89 -10.16 25.53
N ALA A 127 -2.82 -11.03 25.18
CA ALA A 127 -3.42 -11.18 23.87
C ALA A 127 -4.26 -9.97 23.45
N ASP A 128 -4.49 -9.96 22.13
CA ASP A 128 -5.57 -9.32 21.39
C ASP A 128 -5.47 -7.83 21.03
N ASN A 129 -5.75 -7.62 19.73
CA ASN A 129 -5.93 -6.37 19.01
C ASN A 129 -4.67 -5.53 18.75
N THR A 130 -3.75 -6.09 17.97
CA THR A 130 -2.89 -5.26 17.12
C THR A 130 -3.58 -5.04 15.78
N TYR A 131 -4.32 -3.94 15.64
CA TYR A 131 -4.71 -3.44 14.33
C TYR A 131 -3.43 -3.11 13.56
N ASN A 132 -3.13 -3.97 12.60
CA ASN A 132 -1.96 -3.93 11.75
C ASN A 132 -2.14 -2.78 10.75
N ILE A 133 -1.78 -1.55 11.13
CA ILE A 133 -1.82 -0.38 10.25
C ILE A 133 -0.59 -0.45 9.33
N GLN A 134 -0.65 -1.36 8.36
CA GLN A 134 0.13 -1.29 7.13
C GLN A 134 -0.88 -1.11 6.00
N ARG A 135 -1.19 0.15 5.63
CA ARG A 135 -2.01 0.40 4.43
C ARG A 135 -1.17 0.12 3.18
N LYS A 136 -1.13 -1.14 2.76
CA LYS A 136 -0.71 -1.51 1.41
C LYS A 136 -1.83 -2.32 0.76
N ILE A 137 -2.48 -1.68 -0.22
CA ILE A 137 -3.44 -2.24 -1.18
C ILE A 137 -4.79 -2.59 -0.54
N THR A 138 -5.86 -1.96 -1.01
CA THR A 138 -7.22 -2.44 -0.75
C THR A 138 -7.42 -3.67 -1.62
N PRO A 139 -7.67 -4.86 -1.04
CA PRO A 139 -7.96 -6.06 -1.82
C PRO A 139 -9.12 -5.78 -2.79
N TRP A 140 -8.90 -6.09 -4.06
CA TRP A 140 -9.86 -5.85 -5.15
C TRP A 140 -11.27 -6.39 -4.86
N LYS A 141 -11.39 -7.51 -4.12
CA LYS A 141 -12.68 -8.06 -3.66
C LYS A 141 -13.51 -7.05 -2.86
N LEU A 142 -12.89 -6.33 -1.92
CA LEU A 142 -13.59 -5.34 -1.08
C LEU A 142 -14.03 -4.11 -1.90
N ALA A 143 -13.25 -3.73 -2.91
CA ALA A 143 -13.62 -2.63 -3.82
C ALA A 143 -14.79 -3.00 -4.75
N MET A 144 -14.99 -4.29 -5.03
CA MET A 144 -16.09 -4.78 -5.88
C MET A 144 -17.41 -4.91 -5.14
N GLU A 145 -17.36 -5.33 -3.86
CA GLU A 145 -18.56 -5.44 -3.01
C GLU A 145 -19.24 -4.07 -2.81
N GLU A 146 -18.47 -2.97 -2.76
CA GLU A 146 -19.01 -1.61 -2.64
C GLU A 146 -19.68 -1.07 -3.93
N GLN A 147 -19.46 -1.69 -5.10
CA GLN A 147 -19.94 -1.17 -6.38
C GLN A 147 -21.01 -2.01 -7.08
N GLY A 148 -21.57 -3.04 -6.45
CA GLY A 148 -22.78 -3.77 -6.91
C GLY A 148 -22.72 -4.33 -8.34
N ASN A 149 -21.55 -4.30 -8.97
CA ASN A 149 -21.31 -4.76 -10.33
C ASN A 149 -20.46 -6.02 -10.21
N GLU A 150 -21.13 -7.17 -10.28
CA GLU A 150 -20.52 -8.41 -10.77
C GLU A 150 -20.14 -8.23 -12.24
N LYS A 151 -19.21 -7.31 -12.53
CA LYS A 151 -18.51 -7.32 -13.81
C LYS A 151 -17.79 -8.66 -13.81
N GLN A 152 -18.24 -9.58 -14.64
CA GLN A 152 -17.67 -10.92 -14.77
C GLN A 152 -16.16 -10.79 -15.05
N LEU A 153 -15.34 -10.81 -13.98
CA LEU A 153 -13.90 -10.86 -14.12
C LEU A 153 -13.55 -12.12 -14.91
N GLY A 154 -12.58 -11.98 -15.81
CA GLY A 154 -12.03 -13.15 -16.48
C GLY A 154 -11.57 -14.17 -15.45
N ASP A 155 -11.93 -15.42 -15.71
CA ASP A 155 -11.55 -16.57 -14.90
C ASP A 155 -10.10 -16.91 -15.28
N PHE A 156 -9.14 -16.20 -14.67
CA PHE A 156 -7.71 -16.41 -14.91
C PHE A 156 -7.12 -17.29 -13.81
N ILE A 157 -6.45 -18.37 -14.20
CA ILE A 157 -5.74 -19.28 -13.29
C ILE A 157 -4.24 -19.19 -13.61
N LEU A 158 -3.42 -18.97 -12.59
CA LEU A 158 -1.97 -19.06 -12.72
C LEU A 158 -1.49 -20.40 -12.17
N ILE A 159 -0.76 -21.16 -12.98
CA ILE A 159 -0.21 -22.46 -12.61
C ILE A 159 1.31 -22.31 -12.43
N ALA A 160 1.75 -22.33 -11.18
CA ALA A 160 3.13 -22.13 -10.76
C ALA A 160 3.75 -23.38 -10.10
N SER A 161 3.14 -24.56 -10.27
CA SER A 161 3.61 -25.82 -9.69
C SER A 161 5.01 -26.25 -10.16
N LEU A 162 5.57 -25.65 -11.20
CA LEU A 162 6.93 -25.94 -11.69
C LEU A 162 7.98 -24.97 -11.13
N ILE A 163 7.58 -23.95 -10.35
CA ILE A 163 8.49 -22.95 -9.80
C ILE A 163 8.96 -23.39 -8.41
N ASP A 164 10.27 -23.60 -8.27
CA ASP A 164 10.86 -24.07 -7.02
C ASP A 164 11.16 -22.95 -6.00
N LYS A 165 11.50 -21.75 -6.48
CA LYS A 165 11.98 -20.68 -5.61
C LYS A 165 10.83 -20.04 -4.83
N SER A 166 10.86 -20.22 -3.51
CA SER A 166 9.92 -19.61 -2.55
C SER A 166 9.73 -18.10 -2.75
N THR A 167 10.82 -17.37 -3.04
CA THR A 167 10.78 -15.93 -3.32
C THR A 167 9.98 -15.58 -4.58
N ASN A 168 10.15 -16.35 -5.66
CA ASN A 168 9.40 -16.14 -6.90
C ASN A 168 7.90 -16.38 -6.67
N LEU A 169 7.55 -17.44 -5.94
CA LEU A 169 6.17 -17.76 -5.60
C LEU A 169 5.51 -16.68 -4.72
N GLY A 170 6.26 -16.10 -3.78
CA GLY A 170 5.79 -14.95 -2.98
C GLY A 170 5.49 -13.72 -3.85
N GLY A 171 6.39 -13.39 -4.78
CA GLY A 171 6.19 -12.30 -5.74
C GLY A 171 5.03 -12.54 -6.72
N LEU A 172 4.84 -13.79 -7.17
CA LEU A 172 3.71 -14.18 -8.00
C LEU A 172 2.39 -14.10 -7.22
N SER A 173 2.35 -14.56 -5.97
CA SER A 173 1.19 -14.40 -5.09
C SER A 173 0.76 -12.93 -4.97
N ARG A 174 1.73 -12.03 -4.75
CA ARG A 174 1.50 -10.58 -4.71
C ARG A 174 0.92 -10.06 -6.02
N THR A 175 1.50 -10.46 -7.14
CA THR A 175 1.08 -10.05 -8.48
C THR A 175 -0.35 -10.51 -8.75
N CYS A 176 -0.66 -11.76 -8.43
CA CYS A 176 -1.97 -12.35 -8.64
C CYS A 176 -3.07 -11.69 -7.79
N GLU A 177 -2.75 -11.30 -6.56
CA GLU A 177 -3.66 -10.53 -5.69
C GLU A 177 -3.99 -9.16 -6.29
N VAL A 178 -2.98 -8.44 -6.77
CA VAL A 178 -3.15 -7.12 -7.40
C VAL A 178 -4.00 -7.18 -8.67
N PHE A 179 -3.83 -8.21 -9.49
CA PHE A 179 -4.57 -8.35 -10.76
C PHE A 179 -5.91 -9.07 -10.62
N GLY A 180 -6.27 -9.50 -9.41
CA GLY A 180 -7.51 -10.23 -9.17
C GLY A 180 -7.59 -11.57 -9.89
N ILE A 181 -6.47 -12.29 -9.94
CA ILE A 181 -6.42 -13.66 -10.45
C ILE A 181 -7.29 -14.55 -9.57
N LYS A 182 -8.06 -15.43 -10.20
CA LYS A 182 -9.01 -16.30 -9.51
C LYS A 182 -8.29 -17.28 -8.58
N GLN A 183 -7.25 -17.93 -9.10
CA GLN A 183 -6.60 -19.04 -8.43
C GLN A 183 -5.11 -19.13 -8.78
N LEU A 184 -4.29 -19.45 -7.77
CA LEU A 184 -2.87 -19.72 -7.89
C LEU A 184 -2.60 -21.19 -7.54
N ILE A 185 -2.03 -21.93 -8.48
CA ILE A 185 -1.75 -23.36 -8.30
C ILE A 185 -0.27 -23.56 -7.95
N LEU A 186 -0.02 -24.28 -6.86
CA LEU A 186 1.30 -24.49 -6.26
C LEU A 186 1.60 -25.99 -6.12
N ASN A 187 2.88 -26.38 -6.14
CA ASN A 187 3.27 -27.78 -5.91
C ASN A 187 3.11 -28.20 -4.45
N ASP A 188 3.37 -27.29 -3.51
CA ASP A 188 3.20 -27.51 -2.07
C ASP A 188 2.60 -26.26 -1.44
N ALA A 189 1.37 -26.35 -0.94
CA ALA A 189 0.70 -25.22 -0.30
C ALA A 189 1.39 -24.82 1.00
N LYS A 190 2.21 -25.68 1.63
CA LYS A 190 2.98 -25.30 2.83
C LYS A 190 3.96 -24.15 2.58
N ILE A 191 4.34 -23.91 1.32
CA ILE A 191 5.25 -22.83 0.94
C ILE A 191 4.71 -21.45 1.32
N VAL A 192 3.39 -21.28 1.44
CA VAL A 192 2.78 -20.02 1.90
C VAL A 192 3.17 -19.66 3.33
N ASN A 193 3.62 -20.64 4.12
CA ASN A 193 4.11 -20.42 5.49
C ASN A 193 5.61 -20.13 5.57
N ASP A 194 6.34 -20.31 4.46
CA ASP A 194 7.77 -20.08 4.40
C ASP A 194 8.12 -18.59 4.61
N LYS A 195 9.28 -18.33 5.23
CA LYS A 195 9.70 -16.97 5.56
C LYS A 195 10.04 -16.15 4.31
N ASP A 196 10.68 -16.78 3.33
CA ASP A 196 11.10 -16.10 2.10
C ASP A 196 9.88 -15.81 1.22
N PHE A 197 8.90 -16.71 1.17
CA PHE A 197 7.60 -16.46 0.54
C PHE A 197 6.92 -15.24 1.17
N LYS A 198 6.75 -15.24 2.51
CA LYS A 198 6.08 -14.16 3.25
C LYS A 198 6.77 -12.81 3.12
N SER A 199 8.11 -12.80 2.99
CA SER A 199 8.88 -11.58 2.80
C SER A 199 8.50 -10.82 1.52
N LEU A 200 7.99 -11.53 0.49
CA LEU A 200 7.60 -10.95 -0.79
C LEU A 200 6.09 -10.91 -1.03
N SER A 201 5.33 -11.86 -0.47
CA SER A 201 3.86 -11.89 -0.59
C SER A 201 3.20 -10.75 0.17
N MET A 202 3.80 -10.31 1.29
CA MET A 202 3.28 -9.21 2.11
C MET A 202 1.79 -9.41 2.43
N THR A 203 1.42 -10.63 2.86
CA THR A 203 0.06 -11.10 3.22
C THR A 203 -0.90 -11.40 2.06
N SER A 204 -0.46 -11.35 0.80
CA SER A 204 -1.32 -11.64 -0.37
C SER A 204 -1.91 -13.05 -0.37
N GLU A 205 -1.25 -14.01 0.29
CA GLU A 205 -1.72 -15.40 0.43
C GLU A 205 -3.08 -15.53 1.12
N ASN A 206 -3.47 -14.57 1.96
CA ASN A 206 -4.77 -14.60 2.64
C ASN A 206 -5.94 -14.21 1.73
N TRP A 207 -5.64 -13.64 0.54
CA TRP A 207 -6.63 -13.03 -0.35
C TRP A 207 -6.76 -13.76 -1.68
N ILE A 208 -5.72 -14.47 -2.09
CA ILE A 208 -5.73 -15.34 -3.27
C ILE A 208 -6.03 -16.79 -2.91
N ASP A 209 -6.88 -17.44 -3.70
CA ASP A 209 -7.13 -18.87 -3.57
C ASP A 209 -5.92 -19.66 -4.06
N ALA A 210 -5.09 -20.13 -3.13
CA ALA A 210 -3.91 -20.94 -3.41
C ALA A 210 -4.24 -22.43 -3.26
N VAL A 211 -4.13 -23.19 -4.35
CA VAL A 211 -4.47 -24.62 -4.38
C VAL A 211 -3.23 -25.46 -4.67
N GLU A 212 -3.07 -26.54 -3.89
CA GLU A 212 -1.99 -27.50 -4.07
C GLU A 212 -2.32 -28.48 -5.20
N VAL A 213 -1.45 -28.56 -6.20
CA VAL A 213 -1.44 -29.60 -7.24
C VAL A 213 0.01 -30.06 -7.43
N LYS A 214 0.27 -31.30 -7.03
CA LYS A 214 1.60 -31.92 -7.16
C LYS A 214 1.99 -32.03 -8.62
N ILE A 215 3.29 -31.96 -8.90
CA ILE A 215 3.84 -32.14 -10.26
C ILE A 215 3.36 -33.45 -10.90
N ALA A 216 3.22 -34.52 -10.12
CA ALA A 216 2.72 -35.82 -10.59
C ALA A 216 1.28 -35.75 -11.14
N ASP A 217 0.44 -34.89 -10.54
CA ASP A 217 -0.98 -34.75 -10.88
C ASP A 217 -1.25 -33.57 -11.82
N LEU A 218 -0.23 -32.72 -12.07
CA LEU A 218 -0.33 -31.50 -12.88
C LEU A 218 -0.89 -31.76 -14.28
N LYS A 219 -0.49 -32.87 -14.91
CA LYS A 219 -1.00 -33.24 -16.23
C LYS A 219 -2.50 -33.49 -16.21
N THR A 220 -2.98 -34.25 -15.22
CA THR A 220 -4.40 -34.57 -15.05
C THR A 220 -5.20 -33.29 -14.81
N PHE A 221 -4.71 -32.45 -13.90
CA PHE A 221 -5.32 -31.16 -13.59
C PHE A 221 -5.45 -30.24 -14.84
N ILE A 222 -4.41 -30.12 -15.67
CA ILE A 222 -4.45 -29.30 -16.89
C ILE A 222 -5.52 -29.82 -17.87
N LEU A 223 -5.68 -31.15 -17.99
CA LEU A 223 -6.70 -31.74 -18.84
C LEU A 223 -8.11 -31.44 -18.31
N GLU A 224 -8.34 -31.55 -17.00
CA GLU A 224 -9.63 -31.23 -16.37
C GLU A 224 -10.03 -29.76 -16.55
N ILE A 225 -9.09 -28.82 -16.40
CA ILE A 225 -9.41 -27.40 -16.61
C ILE A 225 -9.66 -27.10 -18.09
N ARG A 226 -8.97 -27.78 -18.99
CA ARG A 226 -9.24 -27.69 -20.43
C ARG A 226 -10.66 -28.16 -20.75
N GLU A 227 -11.12 -29.26 -20.15
CA GLU A 227 -12.50 -29.75 -20.30
C GLU A 227 -13.53 -28.76 -19.73
N LYS A 228 -13.17 -28.01 -18.69
CA LYS A 228 -13.98 -26.89 -18.15
C LYS A 228 -13.98 -25.64 -19.05
N GLY A 229 -13.36 -25.71 -20.23
CA GLY A 229 -13.39 -24.65 -21.25
C GLY A 229 -12.32 -23.58 -21.11
N TYR A 230 -11.27 -23.82 -20.31
CA TYR A 230 -10.16 -22.89 -20.20
C TYR A 230 -9.16 -23.02 -21.35
N CYS A 231 -8.64 -21.88 -21.81
CA CYS A 231 -7.53 -21.81 -22.72
C CYS A 231 -6.22 -22.04 -21.95
N ILE A 232 -5.56 -23.18 -22.18
CA ILE A 232 -4.27 -23.49 -21.55
C ILE A 232 -3.15 -22.83 -22.35
N ILE A 233 -2.32 -22.03 -21.69
CA ILE A 233 -1.18 -21.31 -22.28
C ILE A 233 0.06 -21.67 -21.48
N GLY A 234 1.15 -22.05 -22.16
CA GLY A 234 2.47 -22.16 -21.53
C GLY A 234 3.29 -20.91 -21.81
N ALA A 235 3.88 -20.31 -20.78
CA ALA A 235 4.87 -19.26 -20.94
C ALA A 235 6.26 -19.90 -21.07
N GLU A 236 6.64 -20.23 -22.30
CA GLU A 236 7.93 -20.84 -22.60
C GLU A 236 8.52 -20.27 -23.89
N GLN A 237 9.84 -20.18 -23.94
CA GLN A 237 10.56 -19.78 -25.14
C GLN A 237 10.74 -20.98 -26.07
N THR A 238 9.93 -21.04 -27.13
CA THR A 238 10.01 -22.08 -28.18
C THR A 238 9.95 -21.44 -29.56
N SER A 239 10.36 -22.18 -30.61
CA SER A 239 10.27 -21.69 -32.00
C SER A 239 8.82 -21.41 -32.45
N GLU A 240 7.86 -22.12 -31.85
CA GLU A 240 6.44 -22.02 -32.17
C GLU A 240 5.68 -21.04 -31.24
N SER A 241 6.39 -20.32 -30.37
CA SER A 241 5.78 -19.37 -29.44
C SER A 241 5.24 -18.15 -30.18
N ILE A 242 4.06 -17.68 -29.78
CA ILE A 242 3.45 -16.44 -30.29
C ILE A 242 3.95 -15.27 -29.44
N ASN A 243 4.26 -14.13 -30.08
CA ASN A 243 4.67 -12.93 -29.36
C ASN A 243 3.54 -12.43 -28.44
N LEU A 244 3.88 -12.12 -27.19
CA LEU A 244 2.91 -11.64 -26.21
C LEU A 244 2.14 -10.39 -26.66
N ASN A 245 2.80 -9.48 -27.39
CA ASN A 245 2.17 -8.25 -27.89
C ASN A 245 1.12 -8.51 -28.98
N GLU A 246 1.18 -9.69 -29.63
CA GLU A 246 0.28 -10.09 -30.70
C GLU A 246 -0.79 -11.09 -30.21
N TYR A 247 -0.63 -11.61 -29.00
CA TYR A 247 -1.52 -12.62 -28.44
C TYR A 247 -2.73 -12.00 -27.75
N ASN A 248 -3.93 -12.43 -28.16
CA ASN A 248 -5.17 -12.02 -27.52
C ASN A 248 -5.63 -13.07 -26.51
N PHE A 249 -5.60 -12.71 -25.23
CA PHE A 249 -6.08 -13.58 -24.15
C PHE A 249 -7.59 -13.82 -24.24
N LYS A 250 -7.99 -15.09 -24.05
CA LYS A 250 -9.39 -15.45 -23.86
C LYS A 250 -9.81 -15.12 -22.43
N LYS A 251 -11.12 -15.00 -22.20
CA LYS A 251 -11.68 -14.68 -20.89
C LYS A 251 -11.35 -15.76 -19.83
N ASN A 252 -11.40 -17.03 -20.22
CA ASN A 252 -11.06 -18.16 -19.36
C ASN A 252 -9.70 -18.68 -19.78
N THR A 253 -8.67 -18.34 -19.02
CA THR A 253 -7.28 -18.68 -19.35
C THR A 253 -6.61 -19.32 -18.15
N ALA A 254 -5.86 -20.38 -18.40
CA ALA A 254 -4.93 -20.95 -17.44
C ALA A 254 -3.51 -20.80 -17.99
N LEU A 255 -2.66 -20.04 -17.29
CA LEU A 255 -1.27 -19.80 -17.68
C LEU A 255 -0.34 -20.68 -16.85
N LEU A 256 0.38 -21.58 -17.51
CA LEU A 256 1.42 -22.41 -16.94
C LEU A 256 2.78 -21.72 -17.05
N LEU A 257 3.45 -21.58 -15.91
CA LEU A 257 4.82 -21.10 -15.80
C LEU A 257 5.77 -22.28 -15.52
N GLY A 258 6.94 -22.24 -16.15
CA GLY A 258 8.07 -23.15 -15.94
C GLY A 258 9.23 -22.47 -15.24
#